data_AF-A0A2V6S6W6-F1
#
_entry.id   AF-A0A2V6S6W6-F1
#
_cell.length_a   1.000
_cell.length_b   1.000
_cell.length_c   1.000
_cell.angle_alpha   90.00
_cell.angle_beta   90.00
_cell.angle_gamma   90.00
#
_symmetry.space_group_name_H-M   'P 1'
#
loop_
_entity.id
_entity.type
_entity.pdbx_description
1 polymer ?
#
loop_
_entity_poly.entity_id
_entity_poly.type
_entity_poly.pdbx_seq_one_letter_code
_entity_poly.pdbx_strand_id
1 'polypeptide(L)'
;MASVKKRLPGNVAGEFYVDSTCIDCDQCRQIAPATFRARGEHSIVFRQPATAEALRRADKAMVACPTGSIGALGKRDLSEAIAAYPERVDGNVHFCGFAAESTYGGSSYLIVRPHGNVLVDAPRFARHLVRRIEEMGGVRLMFLTHVGERQRSVGNTR
;
A
#
# COMPACT_ATOMS: atom_id res chain seq x y z
N MET A 1 -8.04 -2.21 -11.07
CA MET A 1 -7.74 -0.77 -11.22
C MET A 1 -9.04 -0.03 -11.05
N ALA A 2 -9.01 1.12 -10.37
CA ALA A 2 -10.19 1.90 -10.04
C ALA A 2 -10.97 2.32 -11.29
N SER A 3 -12.29 2.38 -11.19
CA SER A 3 -13.19 2.77 -12.26
C SER A 3 -13.96 4.05 -11.91
N VAL A 4 -13.91 5.05 -12.80
CA VAL A 4 -14.68 6.29 -12.65
C VAL A 4 -16.18 6.01 -12.53
N LYS A 5 -16.69 4.99 -13.22
CA LYS A 5 -18.11 4.57 -13.17
C LYS A 5 -18.53 4.06 -11.77
N LYS A 6 -17.58 3.62 -10.96
CA LYS A 6 -17.78 3.13 -9.59
C LYS A 6 -17.37 4.17 -8.53
N ARG A 7 -17.07 5.41 -8.92
CA ARG A 7 -16.66 6.48 -8.00
C ARG A 7 -17.70 6.66 -6.90
N LEU A 8 -17.26 6.62 -5.65
CA LEU A 8 -18.15 6.84 -4.52
C LEU A 8 -18.66 8.29 -4.51
N PRO A 9 -19.95 8.54 -4.20
CA PRO A 9 -20.52 9.88 -4.16
C PRO A 9 -19.89 10.77 -3.07
N GLY A 10 -19.17 10.18 -2.12
CA GLY A 10 -18.52 10.93 -1.05
C GLY A 10 -17.18 11.56 -1.41
N ASN A 11 -16.63 11.29 -2.59
CA ASN A 11 -15.42 11.96 -3.04
C ASN A 11 -15.71 13.43 -3.39
N VAL A 12 -14.88 14.37 -2.93
CA VAL A 12 -14.92 15.75 -3.43
C VAL A 12 -14.54 15.79 -4.91
N ALA A 13 -15.04 16.79 -5.64
CA ALA A 13 -14.70 17.00 -7.04
C ALA A 13 -13.17 17.14 -7.23
N GLY A 14 -12.67 16.68 -8.38
CA GLY A 14 -11.25 16.75 -8.73
C GLY A 14 -10.67 15.43 -9.24
N GLU A 15 -9.34 15.43 -9.34
CA GLU A 15 -8.52 14.43 -10.02
C GLU A 15 -8.55 13.07 -9.35
N PHE A 16 -8.30 12.99 -8.04
CA PHE A 16 -8.29 11.75 -7.30
C PHE A 16 -9.70 11.34 -6.88
N TYR A 17 -9.96 10.04 -6.89
CA TYR A 17 -11.19 9.45 -6.37
C TYR A 17 -10.95 8.05 -5.79
N VAL A 18 -11.84 7.63 -4.90
CA VAL A 18 -11.97 6.24 -4.46
C VAL A 18 -13.25 5.65 -5.05
N ASP A 19 -13.18 4.43 -5.56
CA ASP A 19 -14.33 3.70 -6.09
C ASP A 19 -14.90 2.68 -5.10
N SER A 20 -16.05 2.12 -5.44
CA SER A 20 -16.79 1.17 -4.60
C SER A 20 -16.16 -0.23 -4.48
N THR A 21 -14.94 -0.43 -4.99
CA THR A 21 -14.17 -1.67 -4.73
C THR A 21 -13.29 -1.54 -3.49
N CYS A 22 -13.30 -0.38 -2.83
CA CYS A 22 -12.56 -0.17 -1.59
C CYS A 22 -13.13 -1.05 -0.48
N ILE A 23 -12.23 -1.77 0.21
CA ILE A 23 -12.56 -2.71 1.30
C ILE A 23 -12.30 -2.11 2.69
N ASP A 24 -12.24 -0.79 2.82
CA ASP A 24 -11.99 -0.08 4.09
C ASP A 24 -10.71 -0.45 4.88
N CYS A 25 -9.67 -0.97 4.22
CA CYS A 25 -8.43 -1.44 4.87
C CYS A 25 -7.55 -0.36 5.56
N ASP A 26 -8.00 0.89 5.66
CA ASP A 26 -7.31 2.02 6.32
C ASP A 26 -5.97 2.51 5.71
N GLN A 27 -5.28 1.72 4.89
CA GLN A 27 -3.95 2.04 4.34
C GLN A 27 -3.82 3.46 3.77
N CYS A 28 -4.77 3.87 2.94
CA CYS A 28 -4.71 5.19 2.30
C CYS A 28 -4.83 6.35 3.28
N ARG A 29 -5.48 6.15 4.43
CA ARG A 29 -5.66 7.16 5.48
C ARG A 29 -4.41 7.27 6.34
N GLN A 30 -3.70 6.16 6.57
CA GLN A 30 -2.38 6.19 7.21
C GLN A 30 -1.33 6.83 6.32
N ILE A 31 -1.35 6.53 5.01
CA ILE A 31 -0.37 7.06 4.07
C ILE A 31 -0.67 8.53 3.73
N ALA A 32 -1.91 8.91 3.43
CA ALA A 32 -2.24 10.27 2.99
C ALA A 32 -3.47 10.83 3.75
N PRO A 33 -3.35 11.07 5.07
CA PRO A 33 -4.46 11.52 5.91
C PRO A 33 -5.00 12.91 5.52
N ALA A 34 -4.20 13.73 4.84
CA ALA A 34 -4.63 15.02 4.31
C ALA A 34 -5.57 14.90 3.09
N THR A 35 -5.64 13.72 2.47
CA THR A 35 -6.37 13.46 1.22
C THR A 35 -7.55 12.50 1.43
N PHE A 36 -7.33 11.43 2.21
CA PHE A 36 -8.31 10.35 2.42
C PHE A 36 -8.85 10.32 3.85
N ARG A 37 -10.15 10.01 3.98
CA ARG A 37 -10.80 9.76 5.28
C ARG A 37 -11.82 8.63 5.16
N ALA A 38 -12.24 8.10 6.30
CA ALA A 38 -13.30 7.11 6.38
C ALA A 38 -14.67 7.74 6.09
N ARG A 39 -15.54 6.99 5.41
CA ARG A 39 -16.97 7.32 5.26
C ARG A 39 -17.76 6.03 5.04
N GLY A 40 -18.48 5.60 6.09
CA GLY A 40 -19.12 4.28 6.08
C GLY A 40 -18.08 3.18 5.94
N GLU A 41 -18.36 2.18 5.12
CA GLU A 41 -17.49 1.01 4.88
C GLU A 41 -16.44 1.25 3.78
N HIS A 42 -16.04 2.51 3.55
CA HIS A 42 -15.10 2.87 2.50
C HIS A 42 -14.22 4.05 2.91
N SER A 43 -13.09 4.20 2.22
CA SER A 43 -12.37 5.47 2.18
C SER A 43 -12.90 6.36 1.05
N ILE A 44 -12.80 7.67 1.22
CA ILE A 44 -13.12 8.67 0.19
C ILE A 44 -12.03 9.73 0.13
N VAL A 45 -11.87 10.36 -1.04
CA VAL A 45 -11.11 11.61 -1.17
C VAL A 45 -11.96 12.74 -0.60
N PHE A 46 -11.59 13.26 0.58
CA PHE A 46 -12.31 14.39 1.18
C PHE A 46 -11.69 15.74 0.88
N ARG A 47 -10.43 15.72 0.43
CA ARG A 47 -9.70 16.89 -0.04
C ARG A 47 -8.74 16.43 -1.13
N GLN A 48 -8.70 17.16 -2.25
CA GLN A 48 -7.73 16.89 -3.30
C GLN A 48 -6.31 17.27 -2.81
N PRO A 49 -5.27 16.50 -3.16
CA PRO A 49 -3.90 16.86 -2.81
C PRO A 49 -3.51 18.17 -3.53
N ALA A 50 -3.20 19.22 -2.76
CA ALA A 50 -2.94 20.56 -3.29
C ALA A 50 -1.44 20.95 -3.30
N THR A 51 -0.59 20.16 -2.63
CA THR A 51 0.86 20.39 -2.55
C THR A 51 1.60 19.21 -3.18
N ALA A 52 2.85 19.44 -3.62
CA ALA A 52 3.69 18.37 -4.15
C ALA A 52 3.87 17.23 -3.14
N GLU A 53 3.94 17.53 -1.83
CA GLU A 53 4.01 16.52 -0.79
C GLU A 53 2.71 15.71 -0.67
N ALA A 54 1.56 16.38 -0.61
CA ALA A 54 0.27 15.70 -0.55
C ALA A 54 0.04 14.83 -1.79
N LEU A 55 0.53 15.27 -2.95
CA LEU A 55 0.48 14.52 -4.20
C LEU A 55 1.32 13.25 -4.12
N ARG A 56 2.59 13.36 -3.69
CA ARG A 56 3.46 12.20 -3.47
C ARG A 56 2.85 11.20 -2.49
N ARG A 57 2.27 11.67 -1.38
CA ARG A 57 1.60 10.78 -0.41
C ARG A 57 0.36 10.11 -1.03
N ALA A 58 -0.43 10.83 -1.83
CA ALA A 58 -1.59 10.25 -2.51
C ALA A 58 -1.20 9.20 -3.56
N ASP A 59 -0.15 9.44 -4.34
CA ASP A 59 0.40 8.46 -5.30
C ASP A 59 0.93 7.22 -4.58
N LYS A 60 1.61 7.39 -3.45
CA LYS A 60 2.03 6.28 -2.59
C LYS A 60 0.87 5.47 -2.02
N ALA A 61 -0.23 6.14 -1.65
CA ALA A 61 -1.46 5.47 -1.22
C ALA A 61 -2.09 4.68 -2.37
N MET A 62 -2.08 5.22 -3.60
CA MET A 62 -2.56 4.52 -4.79
C MET A 62 -1.76 3.23 -5.06
N VAL A 63 -0.43 3.28 -4.95
CA VAL A 63 0.45 2.11 -5.11
C VAL A 63 0.22 1.06 -4.02
N ALA A 64 -0.03 1.50 -2.78
CA ALA A 64 -0.23 0.61 -1.64
C ALA A 64 -1.66 0.03 -1.54
N CYS A 65 -2.65 0.58 -2.25
CA CYS A 65 -4.03 0.15 -2.17
C CYS A 65 -4.19 -1.32 -2.63
N PRO A 66 -4.67 -2.23 -1.75
CA PRO A 66 -4.68 -3.66 -2.03
C PRO A 66 -5.63 -4.06 -3.17
N THR A 67 -6.74 -3.33 -3.30
CA THR A 67 -7.79 -3.53 -4.31
C THR A 67 -7.63 -2.60 -5.52
N GLY A 68 -6.64 -1.69 -5.48
CA GLY A 68 -6.43 -0.68 -6.51
C GLY A 68 -7.65 0.22 -6.72
N SER A 69 -8.40 0.53 -5.66
CA SER A 69 -9.66 1.30 -5.67
C SER A 69 -9.46 2.81 -5.71
N ILE A 70 -8.22 3.27 -5.52
CA ILE A 70 -7.86 4.69 -5.65
C ILE A 70 -7.49 4.92 -7.11
N GLY A 71 -8.17 5.88 -7.74
CA GLY A 71 -7.95 6.25 -9.13
C GLY A 71 -7.70 7.74 -9.31
N ALA A 72 -7.29 8.08 -10.53
CA ALA A 72 -7.16 9.45 -11.01
C ALA A 72 -7.79 9.56 -12.40
N LEU A 73 -8.34 10.73 -12.75
CA LEU A 73 -9.00 10.93 -14.04
C LEU A 73 -8.01 10.95 -15.22
N GLY A 74 -6.80 11.47 -15.00
CA GLY A 74 -5.70 11.49 -15.95
C GLY A 74 -4.72 10.32 -15.79
N LYS A 75 -3.85 10.15 -16.80
CA LYS A 75 -2.67 9.28 -16.66
C LYS A 75 -1.73 9.89 -15.62
N ARG A 76 -1.34 9.10 -14.63
CA ARG A 76 -0.36 9.47 -13.62
C ARG A 76 0.85 8.56 -13.73
N ASP A 77 2.04 9.15 -13.68
CA ASP A 77 3.27 8.39 -13.51
C ASP A 77 3.45 8.08 -12.02
N LEU A 78 3.43 6.79 -11.68
CA LEU A 78 3.59 6.32 -10.30
C LEU A 78 5.02 5.82 -10.03
N SER A 79 5.96 5.99 -10.96
CA SER A 79 7.32 5.44 -10.85
C SER A 79 8.04 5.93 -9.60
N GLU A 80 7.91 7.22 -9.24
CA GLU A 80 8.48 7.76 -8.01
C GLU A 80 7.84 7.13 -6.76
N ALA A 81 6.53 6.95 -6.74
CA ALA A 81 5.81 6.35 -5.62
C ALA A 81 6.14 4.86 -5.45
N ILE A 82 6.33 4.14 -6.57
CA ILE A 82 6.81 2.75 -6.58
C ILE A 82 8.24 2.69 -6.04
N ALA A 83 9.12 3.58 -6.51
CA ALA A 83 10.53 3.66 -6.10
C ALA A 83 10.73 4.05 -4.63
N ALA A 84 9.73 4.71 -4.03
CA ALA A 84 9.76 5.13 -2.63
C ALA A 84 9.57 3.97 -1.64
N TYR A 85 9.21 2.76 -2.10
CA TYR A 85 9.03 1.58 -1.24
C TYR A 85 10.22 0.60 -1.35
N PRO A 86 10.68 0.00 -0.23
CA PRO A 86 10.17 0.19 1.12
C PRO A 86 10.59 1.55 1.72
N GLU A 87 9.65 2.25 2.36
CA GLU A 87 9.87 3.60 2.94
C GLU A 87 10.36 3.46 4.38
N ARG A 88 11.42 4.18 4.75
CA ARG A 88 11.88 4.20 6.15
C ARG A 88 10.83 4.88 7.04
N VAL A 89 10.41 4.17 8.09
CA VAL A 89 9.48 4.66 9.11
C VAL A 89 10.27 5.29 10.26
N ASP A 90 11.14 4.48 10.88
CA ASP A 90 12.01 4.91 11.97
C ASP A 90 13.22 3.95 12.08
N GLY A 91 14.38 4.48 12.44
CA GLY A 91 15.63 3.70 12.57
C GLY A 91 15.88 2.76 11.37
N ASN A 92 15.89 1.46 11.64
CA ASN A 92 16.08 0.40 10.66
C ASN A 92 14.78 -0.26 10.17
N VAL A 93 13.62 0.30 10.50
CA VAL A 93 12.29 -0.20 10.14
C VAL A 93 11.78 0.50 8.89
N HIS A 94 11.34 -0.28 7.91
CA HIS A 94 10.83 0.22 6.65
C HIS A 94 9.45 -0.37 6.36
N PHE A 95 8.48 0.47 6.00
CA PHE A 95 7.17 0.05 5.53
C PHE A 95 7.24 -0.36 4.06
N CYS A 96 6.80 -1.56 3.73
CA CYS A 96 6.95 -2.12 2.39
C CYS A 96 5.93 -1.59 1.39
N GLY A 97 4.82 -0.98 1.83
CA GLY A 97 3.70 -0.65 0.94
C GLY A 97 3.08 -1.91 0.35
N PHE A 98 2.63 -1.83 -0.90
CA PHE A 98 2.11 -2.95 -1.71
C PHE A 98 1.22 -3.93 -0.92
N ALA A 99 0.23 -3.42 -0.18
CA ALA A 99 -0.65 -4.28 0.60
C ALA A 99 -1.42 -5.26 -0.30
N ALA A 100 -1.85 -6.39 0.27
CA ALA A 100 -2.55 -7.44 -0.46
C ALA A 100 -4.04 -7.51 -0.07
N GLU A 101 -4.91 -7.71 -1.05
CA GLU A 101 -6.34 -7.93 -0.80
C GLU A 101 -6.58 -9.20 0.03
N SER A 102 -5.78 -10.24 -0.20
CA SER A 102 -5.85 -11.53 0.51
C SER A 102 -5.55 -11.45 2.01
N THR A 103 -4.94 -10.35 2.47
CA THR A 103 -4.65 -10.07 3.89
C THR A 103 -5.47 -8.88 4.40
N TYR A 104 -6.54 -8.50 3.70
CA TYR A 104 -7.38 -7.35 4.01
C TYR A 104 -6.57 -6.04 4.16
N GLY A 105 -5.50 -5.90 3.36
CA GLY A 105 -4.65 -4.70 3.38
C GLY A 105 -3.64 -4.63 4.53
N GLY A 106 -3.32 -5.77 5.17
CA GLY A 106 -2.29 -5.85 6.21
C GLY A 106 -0.97 -5.17 5.81
N SER A 107 -0.44 -4.35 6.71
CA SER A 107 0.85 -3.66 6.54
C SER A 107 2.00 -4.63 6.73
N SER A 108 3.01 -4.55 5.87
CA SER A 108 4.24 -5.32 6.00
C SER A 108 5.44 -4.41 6.18
N TYR A 109 6.44 -4.91 6.91
CA TYR A 109 7.61 -4.13 7.30
C TYR A 109 8.90 -4.93 7.12
N LEU A 110 9.95 -4.27 6.64
CA LEU A 110 11.31 -4.78 6.60
C LEU A 110 12.12 -4.16 7.74
N ILE A 111 12.69 -5.00 8.61
CA ILE A 111 13.61 -4.60 9.66
C ILE A 111 15.03 -4.96 9.21
N VAL A 112 15.85 -3.96 8.90
CA VAL A 112 17.21 -4.14 8.39
C VAL A 112 18.19 -4.39 9.53
N ARG A 113 18.95 -5.49 9.53
CA ARG A 113 19.80 -5.88 10.66
C ARG A 113 21.15 -6.45 10.19
N PRO A 114 22.25 -6.26 10.95
CA PRO A 114 23.57 -6.78 10.59
C PRO A 114 23.62 -8.30 10.36
N HIS A 115 22.77 -9.07 11.04
CA HIS A 115 22.75 -10.54 10.98
C HIS A 115 21.58 -11.09 10.13
N GLY A 116 21.07 -10.29 9.21
CA GLY A 116 20.00 -10.66 8.28
C GLY A 116 18.66 -10.02 8.64
N ASN A 117 17.96 -9.56 7.61
CA ASN A 117 16.74 -8.79 7.77
C ASN A 117 15.54 -9.67 8.14
N VAL A 118 14.57 -9.05 8.81
CA VAL A 118 13.29 -9.66 9.15
C VAL A 118 12.19 -8.99 8.33
N LEU A 119 11.38 -9.79 7.64
CA LEU A 119 10.15 -9.34 7.00
C LEU A 119 8.96 -9.67 7.92
N VAL A 120 8.33 -8.64 8.46
CA VAL A 120 7.10 -8.74 9.25
C VAL A 120 5.92 -8.67 8.29
N ASP A 121 5.13 -9.74 8.24
CA ASP A 121 4.05 -9.98 7.29
C ASP A 121 4.46 -9.90 5.82
N ALA A 122 3.65 -10.49 4.94
CA ALA A 122 3.95 -10.56 3.51
C ALA A 122 3.25 -9.44 2.72
N PRO A 123 3.98 -8.57 2.00
CA PRO A 123 3.39 -7.69 0.99
C PRO A 123 2.88 -8.50 -0.20
N ARG A 124 2.02 -7.89 -1.02
CA ARG A 124 1.77 -8.40 -2.37
C ARG A 124 3.08 -8.44 -3.15
N PHE A 125 3.29 -9.52 -3.90
CA PHE A 125 4.46 -9.62 -4.77
C PHE A 125 4.52 -8.45 -5.76
N ALA A 126 5.62 -7.69 -5.70
CA ALA A 126 5.96 -6.66 -6.66
C ALA A 126 7.45 -6.78 -6.98
N ARG A 127 7.78 -6.97 -8.27
CA ARG A 127 9.17 -7.20 -8.72
C ARG A 127 10.12 -6.10 -8.24
N HIS A 128 9.67 -4.84 -8.27
CA HIS A 128 10.45 -3.70 -7.78
C HIS A 128 10.78 -3.85 -6.29
N LEU A 129 9.78 -4.13 -5.46
CA LEU A 129 9.95 -4.28 -4.02
C LEU A 129 10.90 -5.43 -3.68
N VAL A 130 10.76 -6.58 -4.34
CA VAL A 130 11.65 -7.73 -4.14
C VAL A 130 13.10 -7.35 -4.44
N ARG A 131 13.36 -6.73 -5.60
CA ARG A 131 14.69 -6.27 -5.98
C ARG A 131 15.28 -5.30 -4.94
N ARG A 132 14.48 -4.34 -4.46
CA ARG A 132 14.93 -3.38 -3.44
C ARG A 132 15.27 -4.07 -2.12
N ILE A 133 14.47 -5.06 -1.71
CA ILE A 133 14.74 -5.84 -0.50
C ILE A 133 16.03 -6.66 -0.67
N GLU A 134 16.27 -7.26 -1.84
CA GLU A 134 17.53 -7.96 -2.16
C GLU A 134 18.75 -7.02 -2.09
N GLU A 135 18.64 -5.82 -2.69
CA GLU A 135 19.67 -4.77 -2.61
C GLU A 135 19.94 -4.32 -1.16
N MET A 136 18.97 -4.47 -0.26
CA MET A 136 19.07 -4.16 1.18
C MET A 136 19.56 -5.35 2.03
N GLY A 137 20.02 -6.44 1.41
CA GLY A 137 20.54 -7.62 2.10
C GLY A 137 19.58 -8.82 2.18
N GLY A 138 18.47 -8.77 1.43
CA GLY A 138 17.49 -9.85 1.34
C GLY A 138 16.66 -10.04 2.62
N VAL A 139 15.91 -11.14 2.70
CA VAL A 139 15.15 -11.54 3.90
C VAL A 139 15.72 -12.84 4.45
N ARG A 140 16.09 -12.85 5.73
CA ARG A 140 16.55 -14.06 6.42
C ARG A 140 15.42 -14.73 7.19
N LEU A 141 14.54 -13.95 7.81
CA LEU A 141 13.42 -14.44 8.61
C LEU A 141 12.14 -13.74 8.17
N MET A 142 11.05 -14.50 8.12
CA MET A 142 9.70 -13.95 7.98
C MET A 142 8.95 -14.18 9.29
N PHE A 143 8.42 -13.11 9.87
CA PHE A 143 7.56 -13.17 11.05
C PHE A 143 6.14 -12.85 10.61
N LEU A 144 5.23 -13.81 10.74
CA LEU A 144 3.81 -13.61 10.43
C LEU A 144 3.07 -13.29 11.72
N THR A 145 2.39 -12.16 11.77
CA THR A 145 1.67 -11.71 12.96
C THR A 145 0.47 -12.61 13.27
N HIS A 146 -0.12 -13.19 12.23
CA HIS A 146 -1.23 -14.14 12.30
C HIS A 146 -1.34 -14.91 10.98
N VAL A 147 -2.10 -16.01 10.96
CA VAL A 147 -2.48 -16.71 9.73
C VAL A 147 -3.83 -16.18 9.27
N GLY A 148 -3.84 -15.39 8.19
CA GLY A 148 -5.09 -14.95 7.56
C GLY A 148 -5.81 -16.08 6.81
N GLU A 149 -7.11 -15.97 6.60
CA GLU A 149 -7.97 -17.04 6.03
C GLU A 149 -7.48 -17.60 4.68
N ARG A 150 -6.73 -16.82 3.88
CA ARG A 150 -6.18 -17.23 2.58
C ARG A 150 -4.69 -17.57 2.57
N GLN A 151 -4.00 -17.59 3.72
CA GLN A 151 -2.58 -17.95 3.79
C GLN A 151 -2.32 -19.47 3.89
N ARG A 152 -3.28 -20.32 3.48
CA ARG A 152 -3.05 -21.78 3.41
C ARG A 152 -2.01 -22.10 2.33
N SER A 153 -0.76 -22.15 2.78
CA SER A 153 0.37 -22.94 2.27
C SER A 153 0.52 -23.02 0.74
N VAL A 154 1.28 -22.09 0.17
CA VAL A 154 2.07 -22.41 -1.04
C VAL A 154 3.40 -22.98 -0.57
N GLY A 155 3.57 -24.30 -0.75
CA GLY A 155 4.88 -24.94 -0.79
C GLY A 155 5.38 -25.53 0.52
N ASN A 156 4.91 -26.74 0.85
CA ASN A 156 5.80 -27.72 1.46
C ASN A 156 6.46 -28.49 0.31
N THR A 157 7.56 -27.95 -0.23
CA THR A 157 8.46 -28.72 -1.09
C THR A 157 9.29 -29.63 -0.19
N ARG A 158 8.94 -30.91 -0.19
CA ARG A 158 9.93 -31.98 -0.01
C ARG A 158 10.78 -32.09 -1.25
#